data_AF-A0A412M9Z3-F1
#
_entry.id   AF-A0A412M9Z3-F1
#
_cell.length_a   1.000
_cell.length_b   1.000
_cell.length_c   1.000
_cell.angle_alpha   90.00
_cell.angle_beta   90.00
_cell.angle_gamma   90.00
#
_symmetry.space_group_name_H-M   'P 1'
#
loop_
_entity.id
_entity.type
_entity.pdbx_description
1 polymer ?
#
loop_
_entity_poly.entity_id
_entity_poly.type
_entity_poly.pdbx_seq_one_letter_code
_entity_poly.pdbx_strand_id
1 'polypeptide(L)'
;MTYYKGKGMNCAETTLLAANEAWNLEIPEDSIKLMGGFGGGMGSGNVCGAISGGIAALSYRFVKETGHKSPELMKYVKEYVLSVQKEMGSINCRDLHIQYATAEEKCYPTIEQIVKILDQIYKAACYELNNDNILKDAP
;
A
#
# COMPACT_ATOMS: atom_id res chain seq x y z
N MET A 1 8.98 9.08 4.01
CA MET A 1 8.43 9.82 5.18
C MET A 1 8.44 11.34 5.03
N THR A 2 9.39 11.87 4.26
CA THR A 2 9.43 13.23 3.72
C THR A 2 8.12 13.67 3.06
N TYR A 3 7.35 12.77 2.45
CA TYR A 3 6.09 13.10 1.77
C TYR A 3 4.96 13.54 2.72
N TYR A 4 4.73 12.82 3.83
CA TYR A 4 3.62 13.12 4.75
C TYR A 4 3.85 14.43 5.51
N LYS A 5 4.95 14.51 6.27
CA LYS A 5 5.26 15.70 7.08
C LYS A 5 5.89 16.83 6.28
N GLY A 6 6.68 16.52 5.24
CA GLY A 6 7.42 17.52 4.47
C GLY A 6 6.69 18.09 3.25
N LYS A 7 5.83 17.30 2.59
CA LYS A 7 5.02 17.77 1.44
C LYS A 7 3.53 17.95 1.77
N GLY A 8 3.10 17.65 3.00
CA GLY A 8 1.71 17.81 3.44
C GLY A 8 0.72 16.86 2.75
N MET A 9 1.24 15.78 2.15
CA MET A 9 0.42 14.79 1.46
C MET A 9 -0.38 13.95 2.44
N ASN A 10 -1.52 13.42 2.01
CA ASN A 10 -2.33 12.53 2.83
C ASN A 10 -1.68 11.14 2.99
N CYS A 11 -2.28 10.28 3.81
CA CYS A 11 -1.74 8.95 4.09
C CYS A 11 -1.72 8.02 2.86
N ALA A 12 -2.67 8.15 1.93
CA ALA A 12 -2.72 7.35 0.71
C ALA A 12 -1.65 7.76 -0.31
N GLU A 13 -1.53 9.06 -0.57
CA GLU A 13 -0.50 9.65 -1.42
C GLU A 13 0.90 9.30 -0.90
N THR A 14 1.11 9.43 0.41
CA THR A 14 2.38 9.12 1.06
C THR A 14 2.77 7.65 0.88
N THR A 15 1.85 6.72 1.15
CA THR A 15 2.14 5.29 1.02
C THR A 15 2.46 4.91 -0.42
N LEU A 16 1.68 5.41 -1.39
CA LEU A 16 1.94 5.13 -2.81
C LEU A 16 3.32 5.65 -3.25
N LEU A 17 3.68 6.88 -2.88
CA LEU A 17 4.98 7.45 -3.20
C LEU A 17 6.15 6.71 -2.53
N ALA A 18 5.98 6.32 -1.26
CA ALA A 18 6.99 5.56 -0.55
C ALA A 18 7.26 4.21 -1.24
N ALA A 19 6.22 3.51 -1.68
CA ALA A 19 6.36 2.27 -2.44
C ALA A 19 6.92 2.51 -3.85
N ASN A 20 6.49 3.57 -4.53
CA ASN A 20 7.02 3.96 -5.85
C ASN A 20 8.54 4.13 -5.82
N GLU A 21 9.05 4.85 -4.82
CA GLU A 21 10.48 5.06 -4.61
C GLU A 21 11.19 3.77 -4.21
N ALA A 22 10.68 3.05 -3.22
CA ALA A 22 11.33 1.85 -2.69
C ALA A 22 11.42 0.71 -3.71
N TRP A 23 10.44 0.61 -4.62
CA TRP A 23 10.35 -0.48 -5.58
C TRP A 23 10.71 -0.05 -7.01
N ASN A 24 11.12 1.21 -7.19
CA ASN A 24 11.42 1.80 -8.49
C ASN A 24 10.32 1.52 -9.53
N LEU A 25 9.06 1.82 -9.19
CA LEU A 25 7.92 1.55 -10.07
C LEU A 25 7.80 2.57 -11.22
N GLU A 26 8.45 3.72 -11.11
CA GLU A 26 8.39 4.79 -12.12
C GLU A 26 6.94 5.27 -12.39
N ILE A 27 6.10 5.27 -11.35
CA ILE A 27 4.74 5.83 -11.43
C ILE A 27 4.86 7.33 -11.78
N PRO A 28 4.17 7.81 -12.82
CA PRO A 28 4.17 9.23 -13.17
C PRO A 28 3.71 10.09 -11.99
N GLU A 29 4.42 11.18 -11.70
CA GLU A 29 4.14 12.04 -10.54
C GLU A 29 2.70 12.57 -10.54
N ASP A 30 2.15 12.87 -11.71
CA ASP A 30 0.77 13.37 -11.85
C ASP A 30 -0.27 12.32 -11.44
N SER A 31 0.02 11.02 -11.60
CA SER A 31 -0.87 9.93 -11.18
C SER A 31 -1.06 9.88 -9.67
N ILE A 32 -0.15 10.45 -8.87
CA ILE A 32 -0.28 10.49 -7.40
C ILE A 32 -1.50 11.31 -6.99
N LYS A 33 -1.90 12.33 -7.77
CA LYS A 33 -3.08 13.15 -7.49
C LYS A 33 -4.37 12.35 -7.39
N LEU A 34 -4.43 11.19 -8.06
CA LEU A 34 -5.58 10.27 -7.98
C LEU A 34 -5.81 9.74 -6.55
N MET A 35 -4.76 9.71 -5.70
CA MET A 35 -4.87 9.30 -4.31
C MET A 35 -5.29 10.43 -3.36
N GLY A 36 -5.38 11.68 -3.83
CA GLY A 36 -5.75 12.84 -3.01
C GLY A 36 -7.11 12.71 -2.33
N GLY A 37 -8.06 12.01 -2.95
CA GLY A 37 -9.40 11.76 -2.41
C GLY A 37 -9.47 10.76 -1.24
N PHE A 38 -8.39 10.01 -1.00
CA PHE A 38 -8.37 8.92 0.00
C PHE A 38 -7.96 9.36 1.41
N GLY A 39 -7.65 10.65 1.58
CA GLY A 39 -7.41 11.25 2.89
C GLY A 39 -8.61 11.12 3.84
N GLY A 40 -8.34 11.08 5.14
CA GLY A 40 -9.39 10.88 6.17
C GLY A 40 -10.14 9.55 6.03
N GLY A 41 -9.58 8.61 5.25
CA GLY A 41 -10.18 7.33 4.92
C GLY A 41 -11.41 7.43 4.04
N MET A 42 -11.29 8.18 2.94
CA MET A 42 -12.37 8.70 2.09
C MET A 42 -13.31 9.65 2.82
N GLY A 43 -12.75 10.59 3.60
CA GLY A 43 -13.49 11.67 4.28
C GLY A 43 -14.53 11.24 5.32
N SER A 44 -14.69 9.94 5.55
CA SER A 44 -15.74 9.33 6.38
C SER A 44 -15.19 8.57 7.59
N GLY A 45 -13.87 8.35 7.62
CA GLY A 45 -13.21 7.49 8.60
C GLY A 45 -13.37 6.00 8.33
N ASN A 46 -13.80 5.59 7.13
CA ASN A 46 -13.99 4.19 6.78
C ASN A 46 -12.69 3.52 6.30
N VAL A 47 -12.40 3.51 5.00
CA VAL A 47 -11.29 2.72 4.47
C VAL A 47 -9.98 3.45 4.71
N CYS A 48 -9.00 2.85 5.38
CA CYS A 48 -7.72 3.51 5.66
C CYS A 48 -6.99 3.90 4.37
N GLY A 49 -6.71 5.20 4.19
CA GLY A 49 -6.04 5.71 3.01
C GLY A 49 -4.63 5.13 2.80
N ALA A 50 -3.88 4.91 3.88
CA ALA A 50 -2.55 4.29 3.78
C ALA A 50 -2.62 2.88 3.20
N ILE A 51 -3.62 2.07 3.59
CA ILE A 51 -3.84 0.73 3.00
C ILE A 51 -4.21 0.88 1.51
N SER A 52 -5.10 1.82 1.17
CA SER A 52 -5.45 2.09 -0.24
C SER A 52 -4.26 2.49 -1.11
N GLY A 53 -3.35 3.31 -0.58
CA GLY A 53 -2.09 3.66 -1.26
C GLY A 53 -1.19 2.45 -1.51
N GLY A 54 -1.11 1.52 -0.55
CA GLY A 54 -0.38 0.26 -0.74
C GLY A 54 -1.01 -0.64 -1.80
N ILE A 55 -2.34 -0.75 -1.80
CA ILE A 55 -3.08 -1.48 -2.85
C ILE A 55 -2.86 -0.85 -4.23
N ALA A 56 -2.80 0.48 -4.33
CA ALA A 56 -2.49 1.16 -5.57
C ALA A 56 -1.08 0.81 -6.09
N ALA A 57 -0.07 0.75 -5.20
CA ALA A 57 1.28 0.34 -5.58
C ALA A 57 1.33 -1.11 -6.08
N LEU A 58 0.67 -2.04 -5.38
CA LEU A 58 0.53 -3.44 -5.83
C LEU A 58 -0.20 -3.51 -7.19
N SER A 59 -1.25 -2.71 -7.37
CA SER A 59 -2.01 -2.67 -8.62
C SER A 59 -1.15 -2.21 -9.79
N TYR A 60 -0.40 -1.11 -9.62
CA TYR A 60 0.51 -0.62 -10.64
C TYR A 60 1.57 -1.67 -11.01
N ARG A 61 2.05 -2.44 -10.04
CA ARG A 61 3.08 -3.44 -10.25
C ARG A 61 2.60 -4.73 -10.93
N PHE A 62 1.40 -5.20 -10.59
CA PHE A 62 0.95 -6.55 -10.94
C PHE A 62 -0.21 -6.59 -11.95
N VAL A 63 -0.90 -5.47 -12.21
CA VAL A 63 -1.90 -5.43 -13.29
C VAL A 63 -1.21 -5.49 -14.65
N LYS A 64 -1.58 -6.47 -15.47
CA LYS A 64 -1.08 -6.61 -16.84
C LYS A 64 -1.98 -5.95 -17.88
N GLU A 65 -3.30 -6.05 -17.69
CA GLU A 65 -4.31 -5.48 -18.59
C GLU A 65 -5.45 -4.85 -17.78
N THR A 66 -6.06 -5.63 -16.89
CA THR A 66 -7.11 -5.18 -15.95
C THR A 66 -7.00 -5.98 -14.66
N GLY A 67 -7.60 -5.48 -13.57
CA GLY A 67 -7.62 -6.23 -12.30
C GLY A 67 -8.26 -7.63 -12.42
N HIS A 68 -9.27 -7.82 -13.29
CA HIS A 68 -9.92 -9.12 -13.48
C HIS A 68 -9.06 -10.12 -14.25
N LYS A 69 -8.08 -9.61 -15.02
CA LYS A 69 -7.14 -10.40 -15.82
C LYS A 69 -5.75 -10.48 -15.15
N SER A 70 -5.67 -10.26 -13.85
CA SER A 70 -4.42 -10.31 -13.07
C SER A 70 -4.67 -11.06 -11.77
N PRO A 71 -4.87 -12.39 -11.81
CA PRO A 71 -5.28 -13.19 -10.66
C PRO A 71 -4.29 -13.11 -9.49
N GLU A 72 -3.00 -12.95 -9.77
CA GLU A 72 -1.94 -12.82 -8.77
C GLU A 72 -2.09 -11.53 -7.95
N LEU A 73 -2.61 -10.44 -8.54
CA LEU A 73 -2.85 -9.19 -7.82
C LEU A 73 -3.75 -9.42 -6.60
N MET A 74 -4.88 -10.09 -6.80
CA MET A 74 -5.86 -10.27 -5.72
C MET A 74 -5.38 -11.25 -4.65
N LYS A 75 -4.43 -12.14 -4.96
CA LYS A 75 -3.72 -12.92 -3.94
C LYS A 75 -2.95 -11.98 -3.01
N TYR A 76 -2.05 -11.16 -3.57
CA TYR A 76 -1.19 -10.27 -2.79
C TYR A 76 -1.96 -9.16 -2.07
N VAL A 77 -3.02 -8.61 -2.68
CA VAL A 77 -3.90 -7.63 -2.02
C VAL A 77 -4.60 -8.25 -0.81
N LYS A 78 -5.10 -9.49 -0.92
CA LYS A 78 -5.74 -10.18 0.20
C LYS A 78 -4.74 -10.47 1.32
N GLU A 79 -3.57 -10.99 0.98
CA GLU A 79 -2.51 -11.26 1.97
C GLU A 79 -2.09 -9.97 2.68
N TYR A 80 -1.91 -8.88 1.95
CA TYR A 80 -1.60 -7.58 2.52
C TYR A 80 -2.67 -7.08 3.49
N VAL A 81 -3.94 -7.06 3.07
CA VAL A 81 -5.04 -6.58 3.91
C VAL A 81 -5.22 -7.46 5.15
N LEU A 82 -5.09 -8.79 5.01
CA LEU A 82 -5.19 -9.72 6.13
C LEU A 82 -4.01 -9.59 7.10
N SER A 83 -2.78 -9.36 6.61
CA SER A 83 -1.62 -9.10 7.46
C SER A 83 -1.77 -7.79 8.23
N VAL A 84 -2.25 -6.72 7.59
CA VAL A 84 -2.59 -5.47 8.29
C VAL A 84 -3.65 -5.71 9.36
N GLN A 85 -4.74 -6.39 9.03
CA GLN A 85 -5.80 -6.72 9.99
C GLN A 85 -5.27 -7.55 11.16
N LYS A 86 -4.37 -8.50 10.92
CA LYS A 86 -3.79 -9.38 11.93
C LYS A 86 -2.80 -8.63 12.84
N GLU A 87 -1.92 -7.81 12.27
CA GLU A 87 -0.86 -7.14 13.01
C GLU A 87 -1.31 -5.85 13.67
N MET A 88 -2.27 -5.15 13.06
CA MET A 88 -2.75 -3.85 13.52
C MET A 88 -4.16 -3.89 14.12
N GLY A 89 -4.84 -5.03 14.04
CA GLY A 89 -6.15 -5.24 14.68
C GLY A 89 -7.36 -4.63 13.95
N SER A 90 -7.15 -3.79 12.94
CA SER A 90 -8.23 -3.25 12.09
C SER A 90 -7.69 -2.83 10.71
N ILE A 91 -8.61 -2.68 9.75
CA ILE A 91 -8.38 -2.00 8.46
C ILE A 91 -9.19 -0.71 8.36
N ASN A 92 -10.05 -0.44 9.34
CA ASN A 92 -10.87 0.76 9.40
C ASN A 92 -10.01 1.96 9.85
N CYS A 93 -10.12 3.07 9.13
CA CYS A 93 -9.34 4.27 9.34
C CYS A 93 -9.58 4.87 10.73
N ARG A 94 -10.84 4.86 11.22
CA ARG A 94 -11.17 5.42 12.53
C ARG A 94 -10.54 4.61 13.65
N ASP A 95 -10.67 3.28 13.58
CA ASP A 95 -10.09 2.39 14.59
C ASP A 95 -8.56 2.53 14.63
N LEU A 96 -7.93 2.49 13.46
CA LEU A 96 -6.48 2.66 13.35
C LEU A 96 -6.03 4.05 13.81
N HIS A 97 -6.80 5.09 13.53
CA HIS A 97 -6.50 6.44 14.00
C HIS A 97 -6.55 6.52 15.53
N ILE A 98 -7.58 5.94 16.17
CA ILE A 98 -7.69 5.91 17.64
C ILE A 98 -6.51 5.17 18.26
N GLN A 99 -6.09 4.06 17.65
CA GLN A 99 -5.07 3.18 18.23
C GLN A 99 -3.64 3.68 18.01
N TYR A 100 -3.35 4.32 16.87
CA TYR A 100 -1.97 4.59 16.44
C TYR A 100 -1.66 6.06 16.19
N ALA A 101 -2.65 6.92 15.92
CA ALA A 101 -2.36 8.32 15.62
C ALA A 101 -2.04 9.10 16.91
N THR A 102 -1.10 10.04 16.81
CA THR A 102 -0.75 10.96 17.91
C THR A 102 -1.07 12.40 17.53
N ALA A 103 -1.12 13.30 18.51
CA ALA A 103 -1.37 14.72 18.24
C ALA A 103 -0.24 15.34 17.39
N GLU A 104 0.99 14.93 17.65
CA GLU A 104 2.21 15.44 17.02
C GLU A 104 2.45 14.80 15.65
N GLU A 105 2.24 13.49 15.54
CA GLU A 105 2.61 12.73 14.35
C GLU A 105 1.43 12.37 13.46
N LYS A 106 0.19 12.58 13.93
CA LYS A 106 -1.04 12.23 13.21
C LYS A 106 -0.98 10.77 12.75
N CYS A 107 -1.33 10.47 11.49
CA CYS A 107 -1.32 9.09 10.98
C CYS A 107 0.07 8.56 10.62
N TYR A 108 1.16 9.28 10.92
CA TYR A 108 2.51 8.83 10.59
C TYR A 108 2.83 7.43 11.17
N PRO A 109 2.55 7.11 12.46
CA PRO A 109 2.86 5.79 12.99
C PRO A 109 2.08 4.67 12.28
N THR A 110 0.83 4.96 11.90
CA THR A 110 0.00 4.07 11.09
C THR A 110 0.64 3.83 9.72
N ILE A 111 1.07 4.89 9.03
CA ILE A 111 1.73 4.79 7.71
C ILE A 111 3.00 3.94 7.84
N GLU A 112 3.80 4.15 8.88
CA GLU A 112 5.06 3.44 9.07
C GLU A 112 4.86 1.91 9.21
N GLN A 113 3.88 1.45 9.98
CA GLN A 113 3.58 0.01 10.04
C GLN A 113 3.01 -0.52 8.73
N ILE A 114 2.11 0.25 8.11
CA ILE A 114 1.48 -0.17 6.86
C ILE A 114 2.51 -0.36 5.74
N VAL A 115 3.51 0.53 5.61
CA VAL A 115 4.57 0.37 4.59
C VAL A 115 5.50 -0.80 4.90
N LYS A 116 5.76 -1.09 6.18
CA LYS A 116 6.57 -2.27 6.57
C LYS A 116 5.87 -3.57 6.15
N ILE A 117 4.59 -3.71 6.45
CA ILE A 117 3.80 -4.89 6.07
C ILE A 117 3.69 -4.98 4.55
N LEU A 118 3.43 -3.85 3.87
CA LEU A 118 3.37 -3.78 2.40
C LEU A 118 4.67 -4.28 1.75
N ASP A 119 5.82 -3.81 2.22
CA ASP A 119 7.12 -4.18 1.67
C ASP A 119 7.46 -5.66 1.89
N GLN A 120 7.03 -6.25 3.02
CA GLN A 120 7.17 -7.69 3.25
C GLN A 120 6.36 -8.51 2.24
N ILE A 121 5.11 -8.12 1.98
CA ILE A 121 4.26 -8.79 0.98
C ILE A 121 4.87 -8.65 -0.42
N TYR A 122 5.34 -7.46 -0.78
CA TYR A 122 5.98 -7.23 -2.07
C TYR A 122 7.23 -8.11 -2.27
N LYS A 123 8.11 -8.18 -1.26
CA LYS A 123 9.31 -9.03 -1.31
C LYS A 123 8.97 -10.50 -1.45
N ALA A 124 7.97 -10.99 -0.70
CA ALA A 124 7.49 -12.35 -0.83
C ALA A 124 6.94 -12.63 -2.24
N ALA A 125 6.13 -11.72 -2.78
CA ALA A 125 5.59 -11.81 -4.14
C ALA A 125 6.70 -11.86 -5.21
N CYS A 126 7.72 -11.01 -5.11
CA CYS A 126 8.86 -11.04 -6.01
C CYS A 126 9.63 -12.36 -5.94
N TYR A 127 9.81 -12.92 -4.75
CA TYR A 127 10.47 -14.22 -4.57
C TYR A 127 9.66 -15.36 -5.22
N GLU A 128 8.35 -15.40 -4.99
CA GLU A 128 7.46 -16.39 -5.62
C GLU A 128 7.51 -16.32 -7.15
N LEU A 129 7.37 -15.11 -7.72
CA LEU A 129 7.37 -14.93 -9.18
C LEU A 129 8.72 -15.28 -9.81
N ASN A 130 9.83 -14.98 -9.14
CA ASN A 130 11.15 -15.38 -9.62
C ASN A 130 11.29 -16.91 -9.63
N ASN A 131 10.79 -17.60 -8.60
CA ASN A 131 10.80 -19.07 -8.57
C ASN A 131 9.89 -19.68 -9.62
N ASP A 132 8.69 -19.12 -9.85
CA ASP A 132 7.80 -19.59 -10.90
C ASP A 132 8.40 -19.42 -12.29
N ASN A 133 9.15 -18.34 -12.53
CA ASN A 133 9.88 -18.15 -13.79
C ASN A 133 11.01 -19.17 -13.94
N ILE A 134 11.81 -19.40 -12.88
CA ILE A 134 12.84 -20.44 -12.86
C ILE A 134 12.26 -21.83 -13.16
N LEU A 135 11.08 -22.16 -12.61
CA LEU A 135 10.41 -23.44 -12.84
C LEU A 135 9.83 -23.57 -14.25
N LYS A 136 9.40 -22.47 -14.88
CA LYS A 136 8.91 -22.45 -16.26
C LYS A 136 10.05 -22.52 -17.29
N ASP A 137 11.23 -22.03 -16.92
CA ASP A 137 12.44 -22.07 -17.73
C ASP A 137 13.29 -23.33 -17.47
N ALA A 138 12.86 -24.21 -16.56
CA ALA A 138 13.51 -25.49 -16.30
C ALA A 138 13.26 -26.46 -17.48
N PRO A 139 14.31 -27.15 -17.97
CA PRO A 139 14.24 -28.01 -19.16
C PRO A 139 13.35 -29.24 -18.99
#